data_AF-A0A6P0IWF5-F1
#
_entry.id   AF-A0A6P0IWF5-F1
#
_cell.length_a   1.000
_cell.length_b   1.000
_cell.length_c   1.000
_cell.angle_alpha   90.00
_cell.angle_beta   90.00
_cell.angle_gamma   90.00
#
_symmetry.space_group_name_H-M   'P 1'
#
loop_
_entity.id
_entity.type
_entity.pdbx_description
1 polymer ?
#
loop_
_entity_poly.entity_id
_entity_poly.type
_entity_poly.pdbx_seq_one_letter_code
_entity_poly.pdbx_strand_id
1 'polypeptide(L)'
;LKTTLGLDWEKDLLSWMEGEFALALIPMSPEQLALQDNPYSAPLGAGLALMVKVSDRSGAQATLQQLDDLITNSYQLPVVETQVNGQPMVSWTATLGGVNATHGWLEGNVVFFTLGAPIASELVPQPQKTLIQAPLFQNTVPTKPNPNTGQFFLDVERTLNSSNLNLAQLPSQQEILAKAINTIGLTVATIDPNRTRFKLFVQLKKQSQPSKAAETKKGDNQQKP
;
A
#
# COMPACT_ATOMS: atom_id res chain seq x y z
N LEU A 1 12.15 -20.87 -0.18
CA LEU A 1 11.05 -21.19 -1.12
C LEU A 1 11.02 -22.66 -1.47
N LYS A 2 12.02 -23.20 -2.19
CA LYS A 2 12.03 -24.62 -2.60
C LYS A 2 11.87 -25.62 -1.45
N THR A 3 12.44 -25.32 -0.29
CA THR A 3 12.37 -26.16 0.92
C THR A 3 11.11 -25.95 1.77
N THR A 4 10.37 -24.85 1.57
CA THR A 4 9.22 -24.49 2.41
C THR A 4 7.89 -24.61 1.65
N LEU A 5 7.90 -24.24 0.37
CA LEU A 5 6.72 -24.20 -0.50
C LEU A 5 6.81 -25.20 -1.66
N GLY A 6 7.93 -25.91 -1.83
CA GLY A 6 8.17 -26.78 -2.99
C GLY A 6 8.40 -26.02 -4.31
N LEU A 7 8.29 -24.70 -4.31
CA LEU A 7 8.42 -23.84 -5.50
C LEU A 7 9.86 -23.42 -5.78
N ASP A 8 10.25 -23.52 -7.03
CA ASP A 8 11.49 -22.98 -7.57
C ASP A 8 11.29 -21.50 -7.96
N TRP A 9 12.16 -20.62 -7.45
CA TRP A 9 12.01 -19.18 -7.64
C TRP A 9 12.09 -18.76 -9.11
N GLU A 10 13.05 -19.31 -9.85
CA GLU A 10 13.29 -18.92 -11.23
C GLU A 10 12.24 -19.54 -12.14
N LYS A 11 12.01 -20.85 -11.96
CA LYS A 11 11.11 -21.59 -12.83
C LYS A 11 9.63 -21.35 -12.53
N ASP A 12 9.24 -21.30 -11.25
CA ASP A 12 7.83 -21.32 -10.88
C ASP A 12 7.30 -19.92 -10.51
N LEU A 13 8.18 -18.93 -10.23
CA LEU A 13 7.74 -17.57 -9.91
C LEU A 13 8.16 -16.54 -10.95
N LEU A 14 9.45 -16.46 -11.29
CA LEU A 14 9.92 -15.42 -12.21
C LEU A 14 9.55 -15.67 -13.68
N SER A 15 9.38 -16.92 -14.09
CA SER A 15 9.21 -17.33 -15.49
C SER A 15 7.98 -16.72 -16.19
N TRP A 16 6.92 -16.44 -15.43
CA TRP A 16 5.66 -15.88 -15.95
C TRP A 16 5.51 -14.38 -15.68
N MET A 17 6.45 -13.77 -14.94
CA MET A 17 6.43 -12.35 -14.63
C MET A 17 6.97 -11.53 -15.81
N GLU A 18 6.33 -10.40 -16.09
CA GLU A 18 6.81 -9.42 -17.09
C GLU A 18 7.89 -8.47 -16.53
N GLY A 19 8.28 -8.66 -15.26
CA GLY A 19 9.26 -7.83 -14.56
C GLY A 19 8.70 -6.55 -13.93
N GLU A 20 7.41 -6.25 -14.14
CA GLU A 20 6.72 -5.12 -13.50
C GLU A 20 5.84 -5.60 -12.33
N PHE A 21 6.01 -4.96 -11.17
CA PHE A 21 5.20 -5.24 -9.99
C PHE A 21 4.99 -3.99 -9.13
N ALA A 22 3.97 -4.02 -8.29
CA ALA A 22 3.69 -2.99 -7.29
C ALA A 22 3.38 -3.64 -5.94
N LEU A 23 3.86 -3.04 -4.86
CA LEU A 23 3.54 -3.42 -3.49
C LEU A 23 2.97 -2.20 -2.75
N ALA A 24 1.82 -2.37 -2.09
CA ALA A 24 1.15 -1.32 -1.36
C ALA A 24 0.67 -1.79 0.01
N LEU A 25 0.65 -0.88 0.97
CA LEU A 25 -0.08 -1.05 2.23
C LEU A 25 -1.38 -0.23 2.11
N ILE A 26 -2.52 -0.90 2.20
CA ILE A 26 -3.84 -0.29 2.07
C ILE A 26 -4.55 -0.36 3.43
N PRO A 27 -4.80 0.79 4.09
CA PRO A 27 -5.53 0.81 5.36
C PRO A 27 -6.96 0.32 5.16
N MET A 28 -7.53 -0.30 6.20
CA MET A 28 -8.96 -0.60 6.19
C MET A 28 -9.79 0.67 6.09
N SER A 29 -10.87 0.61 5.32
CA SER A 29 -11.88 1.66 5.29
C SER A 29 -12.61 1.74 6.65
N PRO A 30 -13.14 2.91 7.04
CA PRO A 30 -13.97 3.03 8.24
C PRO A 30 -15.16 2.04 8.26
N GLU A 31 -15.74 1.73 7.10
CA GLU A 31 -16.83 0.77 6.96
C GLU A 31 -16.35 -0.65 7.27
N GLN A 32 -15.17 -1.05 6.78
CA GLN A 32 -14.56 -2.35 7.09
C GLN A 32 -14.22 -2.49 8.58
N LEU A 33 -13.81 -1.40 9.24
CA LEU A 33 -13.57 -1.36 10.68
C LEU A 33 -14.87 -1.46 11.50
N ALA A 34 -16.00 -0.98 10.97
CA ALA A 34 -17.29 -0.95 11.65
C ALA A 34 -18.08 -2.27 11.55
N LEU A 35 -17.61 -3.25 10.78
CA LEU A 35 -18.25 -4.57 10.69
C LEU A 35 -18.18 -5.26 12.07
N GLN A 36 -19.34 -5.43 12.70
CA GLN A 36 -19.51 -5.94 14.08
C GLN A 36 -18.89 -7.33 14.31
N ASP A 37 -18.79 -8.13 13.26
CA ASP A 37 -18.18 -9.47 13.26
C ASP A 37 -16.95 -9.51 12.36
N ASN A 38 -16.14 -8.44 12.26
CA ASN A 38 -14.93 -8.47 11.44
C ASN A 38 -14.02 -9.60 11.97
N PRO A 39 -13.96 -10.78 11.31
CA PRO A 39 -13.15 -11.89 11.80
C PRO A 39 -11.66 -11.60 11.54
N TYR A 40 -11.36 -10.49 10.85
CA TYR A 40 -10.05 -10.04 10.47
C TYR A 40 -9.55 -9.03 11.50
N SER A 41 -9.03 -9.52 12.61
CA SER A 41 -8.12 -8.74 13.44
C SER A 41 -6.81 -8.58 12.68
N ALA A 42 -6.76 -7.70 11.67
CA ALA A 42 -5.49 -7.38 11.01
C ALA A 42 -4.63 -6.63 12.03
N PRO A 43 -3.50 -7.18 12.52
CA PRO A 43 -2.74 -6.55 13.60
C PRO A 43 -2.26 -5.14 13.26
N LEU A 44 -2.14 -4.84 11.96
CA LEU A 44 -1.71 -3.55 11.40
C LEU A 44 -2.87 -2.59 11.10
N GLY A 45 -4.12 -3.05 11.12
CA GLY A 45 -5.25 -2.23 10.67
C GLY A 45 -5.30 -2.00 9.14
N ALA A 46 -4.55 -2.82 8.39
CA ALA A 46 -4.33 -2.69 6.95
C ALA A 46 -4.11 -4.06 6.29
N GLY A 47 -4.23 -4.09 4.96
CA GLY A 47 -3.80 -5.20 4.12
C GLY A 47 -2.60 -4.81 3.26
N LEU A 48 -1.75 -5.79 2.93
CA LEU A 48 -0.74 -5.66 1.89
C LEU A 48 -1.35 -6.07 0.56
N ALA A 49 -1.07 -5.34 -0.50
CA ALA A 49 -1.44 -5.68 -1.87
C ALA A 49 -0.18 -5.79 -2.73
N LEU A 50 0.02 -6.94 -3.36
CA LEU A 50 1.02 -7.16 -4.40
C LEU A 50 0.29 -7.27 -5.75
N MET A 51 0.74 -6.54 -6.75
CA MET A 51 0.28 -6.65 -8.13
C MET A 51 1.46 -6.98 -9.02
N VAL A 52 1.28 -7.93 -9.94
CA VAL A 52 2.35 -8.41 -10.81
C VAL A 52 1.83 -8.47 -12.24
N LYS A 53 2.54 -7.81 -13.16
CA LYS A 53 2.27 -7.91 -14.58
C LYS A 53 2.75 -9.27 -15.10
N VAL A 54 1.87 -9.94 -15.83
CA VAL A 54 2.09 -11.33 -16.29
C VAL A 54 2.32 -11.36 -17.80
N SER A 55 3.42 -12.03 -18.18
CA SER A 55 3.78 -12.32 -19.57
C SER A 55 3.26 -13.69 -20.02
N ASP A 56 3.19 -14.68 -19.12
CA ASP A 56 2.60 -16.00 -19.36
C ASP A 56 1.46 -16.28 -18.36
N ARG A 57 0.22 -16.04 -18.83
CA ARG A 57 -0.99 -16.26 -18.03
C ARG A 57 -1.15 -17.73 -17.60
N SER A 58 -0.79 -18.67 -18.46
CA SER A 58 -0.96 -20.09 -18.19
C SER A 58 0.01 -20.58 -17.11
N GLY A 59 1.28 -20.16 -17.18
CA GLY A 59 2.29 -20.43 -16.15
C GLY A 59 1.94 -19.80 -14.80
N ALA A 60 1.43 -18.57 -14.82
CA ALA A 60 0.93 -17.92 -13.60
C ALA A 60 -0.24 -18.71 -12.99
N GLN A 61 -1.26 -19.09 -13.77
CA GLN A 61 -2.39 -19.88 -13.28
C GLN A 61 -1.97 -21.24 -12.69
N ALA A 62 -1.04 -21.93 -13.33
CA ALA A 62 -0.50 -23.19 -12.81
C ALA A 62 0.22 -22.98 -11.46
N THR A 63 0.96 -21.87 -11.32
CA THR A 63 1.63 -21.51 -10.06
C THR A 63 0.63 -21.17 -8.96
N LEU A 64 -0.41 -20.41 -9.28
CA LEU A 64 -1.49 -20.09 -8.33
C LEU A 64 -2.19 -21.36 -7.84
N GLN A 65 -2.50 -22.29 -8.73
CA GLN A 65 -3.09 -23.57 -8.36
C GLN A 65 -2.17 -24.39 -7.44
N GLN A 66 -0.87 -24.42 -7.71
CA GLN A 66 0.09 -25.10 -6.83
C GLN A 66 0.14 -24.47 -5.43
N LEU A 67 0.02 -23.15 -5.34
CA LEU A 67 -0.10 -22.45 -4.06
C LEU A 67 -1.39 -22.83 -3.34
N ASP A 68 -2.53 -22.85 -4.05
CA ASP A 68 -3.83 -23.25 -3.49
C ASP A 68 -3.79 -24.70 -2.94
N ASP A 69 -3.20 -25.62 -3.71
CA ASP A 69 -3.01 -27.02 -3.31
C ASP A 69 -2.09 -27.11 -2.07
N LEU A 70 -1.01 -26.33 -2.02
CA LEU A 70 -0.09 -26.31 -0.89
C LEU A 70 -0.78 -25.79 0.38
N ILE A 71 -1.54 -24.70 0.26
CA ILE A 71 -2.30 -24.09 1.36
C ILE A 71 -3.31 -25.09 1.92
N THR A 72 -4.05 -25.77 1.04
CA THR A 72 -4.99 -26.82 1.42
C THR A 72 -4.29 -28.00 2.10
N ASN A 73 -3.25 -28.56 1.47
CA ASN A 73 -2.69 -29.84 1.88
C ASN A 73 -1.69 -29.73 3.06
N SER A 74 -0.90 -28.65 3.10
CA SER A 74 0.16 -28.48 4.10
C SER A 74 -0.28 -27.64 5.30
N TYR A 75 -1.11 -26.63 5.06
CA TYR A 75 -1.56 -25.71 6.10
C TYR A 75 -3.00 -25.94 6.55
N GLN A 76 -3.74 -26.82 5.85
CA GLN A 76 -5.14 -27.17 6.17
C GLN A 76 -6.04 -25.93 6.25
N LEU A 77 -5.70 -24.89 5.50
CA LEU A 77 -6.53 -23.69 5.39
C LEU A 77 -7.53 -23.89 4.25
N PRO A 78 -8.81 -23.54 4.46
CA PRO A 78 -9.80 -23.52 3.39
C PRO A 78 -9.35 -22.61 2.24
N VAL A 79 -9.36 -23.17 1.03
CA VAL A 79 -9.29 -22.43 -0.23
C VAL A 79 -10.71 -22.29 -0.75
N VAL A 80 -11.18 -21.05 -0.86
CA VAL A 80 -12.56 -20.74 -1.22
C VAL A 80 -12.58 -19.90 -2.49
N GLU A 81 -13.22 -20.43 -3.54
CA GLU A 81 -13.60 -19.62 -4.68
C GLU A 81 -14.67 -18.61 -4.25
N THR A 82 -14.39 -17.33 -4.47
CA THR A 82 -15.27 -16.23 -4.11
C THR A 82 -15.44 -15.29 -5.28
N GLN A 83 -16.38 -14.35 -5.15
CA GLN A 83 -16.52 -13.25 -6.08
C GLN A 83 -16.58 -11.94 -5.32
N VAL A 84 -15.76 -10.98 -5.75
CA VAL A 84 -15.85 -9.60 -5.28
C VAL A 84 -16.24 -8.74 -6.47
N ASN A 85 -17.37 -8.04 -6.36
CA ASN A 85 -17.93 -7.22 -7.44
C ASN A 85 -18.07 -7.97 -8.78
N GLY A 86 -18.43 -9.26 -8.73
CA GLY A 86 -18.63 -10.10 -9.90
C GLY A 86 -17.36 -10.62 -10.57
N GLN A 87 -16.18 -10.37 -9.99
CA GLN A 87 -14.92 -10.94 -10.47
C GLN A 87 -14.53 -12.17 -9.64
N PRO A 88 -14.18 -13.30 -10.29
CA PRO A 88 -13.78 -14.52 -9.60
C PRO A 88 -12.42 -14.34 -8.91
N MET A 89 -12.32 -14.85 -7.70
CA MET A 89 -11.16 -14.78 -6.85
C MET A 89 -11.03 -16.06 -6.02
N VAL A 90 -9.85 -16.25 -5.44
CA VAL A 90 -9.60 -17.34 -4.50
C VAL A 90 -9.10 -16.74 -3.19
N SER A 91 -9.72 -17.15 -2.09
CA SER A 91 -9.35 -16.70 -0.74
C SER A 91 -8.88 -17.86 0.13
N TRP A 92 -7.85 -17.60 0.92
CA TRP A 92 -7.33 -18.48 1.95
C TRP A 92 -7.69 -17.87 3.31
N THR A 93 -8.61 -18.52 4.03
CA THR A 93 -9.21 -17.94 5.26
C THR A 93 -8.88 -18.79 6.48
N ALA A 94 -8.17 -18.24 7.44
CA ALA A 94 -7.99 -18.88 8.74
C ALA A 94 -9.22 -18.68 9.63
N THR A 95 -9.76 -19.76 10.22
CA THR A 95 -11.04 -19.76 10.95
C THR A 95 -11.02 -19.10 12.34
N LEU A 96 -9.90 -18.53 12.80
CA LEU A 96 -9.73 -17.97 14.16
C LEU A 96 -8.85 -16.70 14.18
N GLY A 97 -9.20 -15.66 13.43
CA GLY A 97 -8.45 -14.39 13.43
C GLY A 97 -7.04 -14.48 12.85
N GLY A 98 -6.80 -15.48 12.00
CA GLY A 98 -5.50 -15.73 11.38
C GLY A 98 -5.30 -14.95 10.07
N VAL A 99 -4.27 -15.33 9.34
CA VAL A 99 -3.90 -14.73 8.06
C VAL A 99 -5.01 -14.93 7.03
N ASN A 100 -5.40 -13.85 6.36
CA ASN A 100 -6.28 -13.89 5.20
C ASN A 100 -5.49 -13.46 4.00
N ALA A 101 -5.54 -14.28 2.96
CA ALA A 101 -4.97 -13.94 1.69
C ALA A 101 -6.02 -14.12 0.60
N THR A 102 -5.98 -13.26 -0.41
CA THR A 102 -6.84 -13.38 -1.58
C THR A 102 -6.00 -13.15 -2.81
N HIS A 103 -6.19 -13.96 -3.85
CA HIS A 103 -5.59 -13.72 -5.15
C HIS A 103 -6.63 -13.74 -6.26
N GLY A 104 -6.29 -13.08 -7.36
CA GLY A 104 -7.17 -12.96 -8.51
C GLY A 104 -6.52 -12.18 -9.65
N TRP A 105 -7.33 -11.87 -10.65
CA TRP A 105 -6.90 -11.20 -11.87
C TRP A 105 -7.51 -9.82 -11.99
N LEU A 106 -6.69 -8.84 -12.35
CA LEU A 106 -7.14 -7.54 -12.85
C LEU A 106 -7.06 -7.53 -14.38
N GLU A 107 -7.61 -6.48 -14.99
CA GLU A 107 -7.44 -6.21 -16.42
C GLU A 107 -5.96 -6.07 -16.81
N GLY A 108 -5.64 -6.33 -18.08
CA GLY A 108 -4.27 -6.17 -18.59
C GLY A 108 -3.29 -7.29 -18.21
N ASN A 109 -3.78 -8.48 -17.83
CA ASN A 109 -2.96 -9.61 -17.34
C ASN A 109 -2.12 -9.22 -16.13
N VAL A 110 -2.79 -8.72 -15.09
CA VAL A 110 -2.16 -8.45 -13.80
C VAL A 110 -2.75 -9.42 -12.78
N VAL A 111 -1.89 -10.17 -12.09
CA VAL A 111 -2.29 -10.93 -10.90
C VAL A 111 -2.20 -9.99 -9.71
N PHE A 112 -3.18 -10.02 -8.82
CA PHE A 112 -3.06 -9.39 -7.52
C PHE A 112 -3.10 -10.44 -6.40
N PHE A 113 -2.41 -10.13 -5.31
CA PHE A 113 -2.47 -10.85 -4.04
C PHE A 113 -2.68 -9.83 -2.93
N THR A 114 -3.62 -10.10 -2.03
CA THR A 114 -3.80 -9.33 -0.79
C THR A 114 -3.48 -10.20 0.41
N LEU A 115 -2.94 -9.60 1.48
CA LEU A 115 -2.62 -10.28 2.74
C LEU A 115 -3.04 -9.41 3.93
N GLY A 116 -3.68 -10.00 4.94
CA GLY A 116 -4.10 -9.31 6.16
C GLY A 116 -5.56 -8.88 6.11
N ALA A 117 -5.85 -7.58 6.13
CA ALA A 117 -7.21 -7.08 6.03
C ALA A 117 -7.87 -7.41 4.67
N PRO A 118 -9.21 -7.53 4.59
CA PRO A 118 -9.93 -7.91 3.36
C PRO A 118 -10.03 -6.75 2.35
N ILE A 119 -8.91 -6.36 1.76
CA ILE A 119 -8.79 -5.17 0.90
C ILE A 119 -8.98 -5.45 -0.60
N ALA A 120 -9.42 -6.65 -0.99
CA ALA A 120 -9.60 -7.01 -2.41
C ALA A 120 -10.63 -6.11 -3.12
N SER A 121 -11.66 -5.65 -2.40
CA SER A 121 -12.66 -4.70 -2.90
C SER A 121 -12.10 -3.32 -3.23
N GLU A 122 -10.94 -2.95 -2.70
CA GLU A 122 -10.25 -1.69 -3.02
C GLU A 122 -9.50 -1.76 -4.36
N LEU A 123 -9.27 -2.97 -4.87
CA LEU A 123 -8.56 -3.23 -6.12
C LEU A 123 -9.51 -3.60 -7.26
N VAL A 124 -10.68 -4.14 -6.93
CA VAL A 124 -11.61 -4.76 -7.87
C VAL A 124 -13.04 -4.24 -7.71
N PRO A 125 -13.66 -3.70 -8.78
CA PRO A 125 -13.06 -3.44 -10.10
C PRO A 125 -11.97 -2.36 -10.02
N GLN A 126 -11.21 -2.18 -11.10
CA GLN A 126 -10.16 -1.17 -11.13
C GLN A 126 -10.70 0.20 -10.67
N PRO A 127 -10.08 0.85 -9.68
CA PRO A 127 -10.54 2.14 -9.19
C PRO A 127 -10.54 3.21 -10.29
N GLN A 128 -11.58 4.03 -10.34
CA GLN A 128 -11.71 5.15 -11.30
C GLN A 128 -10.55 6.15 -11.22
N LYS A 129 -9.92 6.27 -10.05
CA LYS A 129 -8.71 7.07 -9.83
C LYS A 129 -7.62 6.18 -9.27
N THR A 130 -6.63 5.90 -10.09
CA THR A 130 -5.43 5.15 -9.69
C THR A 130 -4.47 6.03 -8.88
N LEU A 131 -3.54 5.42 -8.13
CA LEU A 131 -2.55 6.14 -7.34
C LEU A 131 -1.73 7.14 -8.18
N ILE A 132 -1.33 6.75 -9.40
CA ILE A 132 -0.52 7.59 -10.30
C ILE A 132 -1.29 8.81 -10.84
N GLN A 133 -2.62 8.80 -10.76
CA GLN A 133 -3.49 9.92 -11.11
C GLN A 133 -3.77 10.85 -9.91
N ALA A 134 -3.39 10.45 -8.69
CA ALA A 134 -3.61 11.25 -7.50
C ALA A 134 -2.67 12.49 -7.51
N PRO A 135 -3.18 13.72 -7.31
CA PRO A 135 -2.34 14.92 -7.30
C PRO A 135 -1.23 14.86 -6.24
N LEU A 136 -1.51 14.26 -5.08
CA LEU A 136 -0.52 14.11 -4.02
C LEU A 136 0.67 13.23 -4.48
N PHE A 137 0.39 12.16 -5.21
CA PHE A 137 1.44 11.30 -5.81
C PHE A 137 2.21 12.07 -6.88
N GLN A 138 1.53 12.70 -7.84
CA GLN A 138 2.16 13.43 -8.95
C GLN A 138 3.05 14.59 -8.49
N ASN A 139 2.64 15.28 -7.42
CA ASN A 139 3.40 16.39 -6.85
C ASN A 139 4.57 15.92 -5.96
N THR A 140 4.56 14.67 -5.51
CA THR A 140 5.55 14.12 -4.57
C THR A 140 6.58 13.23 -5.27
N VAL A 141 6.15 12.34 -6.16
CA VAL A 141 7.03 11.35 -6.79
C VAL A 141 7.77 11.99 -7.96
N PRO A 142 9.11 12.07 -7.92
CA PRO A 142 9.86 12.72 -8.98
C PRO A 142 9.72 12.00 -10.33
N THR A 143 9.53 12.73 -11.42
CA THR A 143 9.45 12.12 -12.78
C THR A 143 10.81 11.73 -13.37
N LYS A 144 11.90 11.98 -12.65
CA LYS A 144 13.28 11.66 -13.04
C LYS A 144 13.95 10.87 -11.91
N PRO A 145 14.88 9.94 -12.22
CA PRO A 145 15.36 9.54 -13.55
C PRO A 145 14.26 8.90 -14.44
N ASN A 146 14.45 8.92 -15.77
CA ASN A 146 13.55 8.29 -16.75
C ASN A 146 14.41 7.82 -17.95
N PRO A 147 14.43 6.52 -18.33
CA PRO A 147 13.67 5.41 -17.72
C PRO A 147 14.02 5.23 -16.24
N ASN A 148 13.04 4.79 -15.46
CA ASN A 148 13.20 4.45 -14.05
C ASN A 148 12.99 2.94 -13.88
N THR A 149 13.58 2.39 -12.82
CA THR A 149 13.47 0.97 -12.45
C THR A 149 12.62 0.80 -11.18
N GLY A 150 11.99 1.86 -10.69
CA GLY A 150 11.21 1.83 -9.47
C GLY A 150 10.83 3.22 -8.94
N GLN A 151 9.70 3.25 -8.25
CA GLN A 151 9.19 4.42 -7.55
C GLN A 151 8.74 4.03 -6.14
N PHE A 152 8.87 4.96 -5.21
CA PHE A 152 8.36 4.83 -3.85
C PHE A 152 7.61 6.11 -3.45
N PHE A 153 6.51 5.93 -2.73
CA PHE A 153 5.65 7.01 -2.25
C PHE A 153 5.19 6.69 -0.83
N LEU A 154 5.24 7.70 0.04
CA LEU A 154 4.70 7.63 1.40
C LEU A 154 4.00 8.95 1.75
N ASP A 155 2.73 8.84 2.11
CA ASP A 155 1.95 9.91 2.76
C ASP A 155 2.20 9.84 4.28
N VAL A 156 3.28 10.47 4.73
CA VAL A 156 3.75 10.40 6.13
C VAL A 156 2.72 10.97 7.08
N GLU A 157 2.09 12.08 6.71
CA GLU A 157 1.05 12.70 7.53
C GLU A 157 -0.13 11.76 7.76
N ARG A 158 -0.66 11.14 6.69
CA ARG A 158 -1.76 10.19 6.83
C ARG A 158 -1.32 8.94 7.59
N THR A 159 -0.12 8.42 7.34
CA THR A 159 0.37 7.20 8.00
C THR A 159 0.53 7.40 9.51
N LEU A 160 1.11 8.51 9.97
CA LEU A 160 1.37 8.74 11.40
C LEU A 160 0.14 9.18 12.19
N ASN A 161 -0.86 9.77 11.53
CA ASN A 161 -2.08 10.27 12.18
C ASN A 161 -3.31 9.40 11.89
N SER A 162 -3.12 8.21 11.29
CA SER A 162 -4.22 7.30 11.02
C SER A 162 -4.73 6.67 12.32
N SER A 163 -6.03 6.78 12.58
CA SER A 163 -6.72 6.01 13.62
C SER A 163 -6.87 4.53 13.26
N ASN A 164 -6.71 4.21 11.97
CA ASN A 164 -7.02 2.90 11.41
C ASN A 164 -5.76 2.03 11.32
N LEU A 165 -4.56 2.61 11.39
CA LEU A 165 -3.30 1.88 11.31
C LEU A 165 -2.72 1.69 12.70
N ASN A 166 -2.47 0.43 13.06
CA ASN A 166 -1.80 0.07 14.31
C ASN A 166 -0.30 -0.16 14.04
N LEU A 167 0.43 0.94 13.87
CA LEU A 167 1.88 0.92 13.64
C LEU A 167 2.63 1.11 14.95
N ALA A 168 3.83 0.54 15.03
CA ALA A 168 4.72 0.77 16.17
C ALA A 168 5.00 2.27 16.33
N GLN A 169 4.92 2.76 17.58
CA GLN A 169 5.21 4.15 17.88
C GLN A 169 6.69 4.45 17.62
N LEU A 170 6.95 5.61 16.99
CA LEU A 170 8.31 6.10 16.83
C LEU A 170 8.87 6.55 18.18
N PRO A 171 10.18 6.41 18.44
CA PRO A 171 10.78 7.04 19.60
C PRO A 171 10.67 8.56 19.50
N SER A 172 10.58 9.24 20.64
CA SER A 172 10.16 10.66 20.75
C SER A 172 11.02 11.63 19.92
N GLN A 173 12.33 11.37 19.78
CA GLN A 173 13.22 12.23 18.99
C GLN A 173 12.93 12.13 17.48
N GLN A 174 12.63 10.93 16.98
CA GLN A 174 12.29 10.69 15.58
C GLN A 174 10.86 11.15 15.27
N GLU A 175 9.96 11.10 16.26
CA GLU A 175 8.57 11.51 16.11
C GLU A 175 8.45 12.99 15.71
N ILE A 176 9.25 13.88 16.30
CA ILE A 176 9.26 15.32 15.96
C ILE A 176 9.63 15.53 14.49
N LEU A 177 10.71 14.88 14.03
CA LEU A 177 11.16 14.98 12.65
C LEU A 177 10.15 14.38 11.68
N ALA A 178 9.59 13.22 12.02
CA ALA A 178 8.61 12.53 11.18
C ALA A 178 7.30 13.35 11.07
N LYS A 179 6.84 13.97 12.16
CA LYS A 179 5.66 14.85 12.17
C LYS A 179 5.84 16.13 11.35
N ALA A 180 7.07 16.57 11.12
CA ALA A 180 7.37 17.72 10.25
C ALA A 180 7.30 17.38 8.75
N ILE A 181 7.35 16.09 8.39
CA ILE A 181 7.27 15.62 7.01
C ILE A 181 5.79 15.41 6.64
N ASN A 182 5.40 15.89 5.46
CA ASN A 182 4.10 15.63 4.86
C ASN A 182 4.16 14.36 3.99
N THR A 183 5.02 14.36 2.98
CA THR A 183 5.16 13.25 2.03
C THR A 183 6.60 12.98 1.64
N ILE A 184 6.87 11.75 1.22
CA ILE A 184 8.16 11.32 0.66
C ILE A 184 7.90 10.66 -0.69
N GLY A 185 8.70 11.05 -1.69
CA GLY A 185 8.70 10.47 -3.02
C GLY A 185 10.12 10.14 -3.46
N LEU A 186 10.31 8.96 -4.04
CA LEU A 186 11.60 8.51 -4.53
C LEU A 186 11.42 7.89 -5.90
N THR A 187 12.37 8.14 -6.80
CA THR A 187 12.46 7.46 -8.09
C THR A 187 13.89 7.02 -8.30
N VAL A 188 14.07 5.76 -8.69
CA VAL A 188 15.37 5.11 -8.86
C VAL A 188 15.53 4.64 -10.30
N ALA A 189 16.77 4.62 -10.78
CA ALA A 189 17.14 3.99 -12.04
C ALA A 189 18.49 3.30 -11.86
N THR A 190 18.52 2.00 -12.09
CA THR A 190 19.76 1.24 -12.25
C THR A 190 20.33 1.53 -13.64
N ILE A 191 21.54 2.08 -13.70
CA ILE A 191 22.23 2.36 -14.97
C ILE A 191 23.02 1.11 -15.40
N ASP A 192 23.70 0.50 -14.44
CA ASP A 192 24.43 -0.76 -14.56
C ASP A 192 24.58 -1.37 -13.14
N PRO A 193 25.14 -2.59 -12.99
CA PRO A 193 25.21 -3.26 -11.70
C PRO A 193 25.91 -2.48 -10.57
N ASN A 194 26.74 -1.49 -10.90
CA ASN A 194 27.51 -0.72 -9.92
C ASN A 194 27.07 0.75 -9.83
N ARG A 195 26.08 1.18 -10.62
CA ARG A 195 25.64 2.59 -10.67
C ARG A 195 24.12 2.71 -10.63
N THR A 196 23.64 3.35 -9.58
CA THR A 196 22.22 3.71 -9.41
C THR A 196 22.09 5.23 -9.33
N ARG A 197 21.16 5.79 -10.09
CA ARG A 197 20.71 7.17 -9.90
C ARG A 197 19.39 7.16 -9.15
N PHE A 198 19.21 8.10 -8.25
CA PHE A 198 17.94 8.31 -7.59
C PHE A 198 17.63 9.79 -7.42
N LYS A 199 16.35 10.10 -7.29
CA LYS A 199 15.87 11.42 -6.88
C LYS A 199 14.90 11.23 -5.74
N LEU A 200 15.24 11.84 -4.60
CA LEU A 200 14.41 11.91 -3.41
C LEU A 200 13.74 13.28 -3.34
N PHE A 201 12.46 13.30 -3.03
CA PHE A 201 11.69 14.48 -2.70
C PHE A 201 11.04 14.28 -1.34
N VAL A 202 11.20 15.26 -0.45
CA VAL A 202 10.58 15.27 0.87
C VAL A 202 9.82 16.58 1.00
N GLN A 203 8.50 16.49 1.15
CA GLN A 203 7.66 17.65 1.41
C GLN A 203 7.57 17.88 2.91
N LEU A 204 7.93 19.06 3.39
CA LEU A 204 7.76 19.47 4.79
C LEU A 204 6.43 20.20 4.98
N LYS A 205 5.86 20.07 6.19
CA LYS A 205 4.68 20.84 6.59
C LYS A 205 5.05 22.32 6.74
N LYS A 206 4.15 23.21 6.31
CA LYS A 206 4.31 24.64 6.56
C LYS A 206 3.95 24.93 8.02
N GLN A 207 4.80 25.68 8.73
CA GLN A 207 4.43 26.20 10.04
C GLN A 207 3.41 27.32 9.85
N SER A 208 2.25 27.22 10.49
CA SER A 208 1.30 28.33 10.55
C SER A 208 2.00 29.54 11.18
N GLN A 209 2.15 30.64 10.44
CA GLN A 209 2.62 31.89 11.02
C GLN A 209 1.68 32.24 12.19
N PRO A 210 2.20 32.58 13.38
CA PRO A 210 1.34 33.14 14.42
C PRO A 210 0.71 34.41 13.83
N SER A 211 -0.63 34.45 13.86
CA SER A 211 -1.41 35.61 13.42
C SER A 211 -0.79 36.87 14.01
N LYS A 212 -0.43 37.83 13.14
CA LYS A 212 0.02 39.16 13.57
C LYS A 212 -0.98 39.65 14.61
N ALA A 213 -0.53 39.78 15.86
CA ALA A 213 -1.31 40.38 16.92
C ALA A 213 -1.86 41.70 16.39
N ALA A 214 -3.18 41.84 16.39
CA ALA A 214 -3.83 43.09 16.07
C ALA A 214 -3.28 44.14 17.04
N GLU A 215 -2.50 45.08 16.53
CA GLU A 215 -2.18 46.31 17.24
C GLU A 215 -3.50 47.02 17.52
N THR A 216 -4.02 46.85 18.74
CA THR A 216 -5.09 47.67 19.28
C THR A 216 -4.57 49.10 19.32
N LYS A 217 -4.97 49.91 18.33
CA LYS A 217 -4.88 51.36 18.40
C LYS A 217 -5.60 51.80 19.67
N LYS A 218 -4.83 52.20 20.67
CA LYS A 218 -5.29 52.89 21.87
C LYS A 218 -5.76 54.27 21.43
N GLY A 219 -7.04 54.37 21.08
CA GLY A 219 -7.72 55.64 20.80
C GLY A 219 -7.80 56.43 22.10
N ASP A 220 -7.08 57.54 22.12
CA ASP A 220 -7.07 58.56 23.15
C ASP A 220 -8.49 59.14 23.26
N ASN A 221 -9.16 58.93 24.40
CA ASN A 221 -10.47 59.50 24.67
C ASN A 221 -10.29 60.57 25.75
N GLN A 222 -9.86 61.77 25.31
CA GLN A 222 -9.98 62.98 26.10
C GLN A 222 -11.14 63.81 25.55
N GLN A 223 -12.27 63.81 26.26
CA GLN A 223 -13.03 65.05 26.42
C GLN A 223 -13.89 65.02 27.67
N LYS A 224 -13.68 66.05 28.49
CA LYS A 224 -14.46 66.49 29.66
C LYS A 224 -14.45 68.02 29.61
N PRO A 225 -15.38 68.75 30.24
CA PRO A 225 -16.80 68.50 30.48
C PRO A 225 -17.70 69.17 29.43
#